data_AF-J2U8J1-F1
#
_entry.id   AF-J2U8J1-F1
#
_cell.length_a   1.000
_cell.length_b   1.000
_cell.length_c   1.000
_cell.angle_alpha   90.00
_cell.angle_beta   90.00
_cell.angle_gamma   90.00
#
_symmetry.space_group_name_H-M   'P 1'
#
loop_
_entity.id
_entity.type
_entity.pdbx_description
1 polymer ?
#
loop_
_entity_poly.entity_id
_entity_poly.type
_entity_poly.pdbx_seq_one_letter_code
_entity_poly.pdbx_strand_id
1 'polypeptide(L)'
;MSKADELAARLKQTRLTSADQAIDGWPSQVYELYQRIETWLLPLTEAGLVLRRNPTHVFESHPDGDAYDYAIDQLVISGNEHSITLDPVARFTADGEGRVEIHTTDNELALLRTVDEHGETHWWLQTIEQATAQLDAVALTETDLLVVVQQGLGL
;
A
#
# COMPACT_ATOMS: atom_id res chain seq x y z
N MET A 1 -8.69 -27.94 31.32
CA MET A 1 -7.95 -27.38 30.17
C MET A 1 -6.47 -27.64 30.37
N SER A 2 -5.74 -27.91 29.29
CA SER A 2 -4.28 -28.03 29.32
C SER A 2 -3.62 -26.65 29.15
N LYS A 3 -2.38 -26.50 29.63
CA LYS A 3 -1.54 -25.32 29.39
C LYS A 3 -1.35 -25.04 27.89
N ALA A 4 -1.38 -26.09 27.06
CA ALA A 4 -1.35 -25.97 25.60
C ALA A 4 -2.62 -25.29 25.04
N ASP A 5 -3.79 -25.60 25.60
CA ASP A 5 -5.07 -25.01 25.17
C ASP A 5 -5.13 -23.53 25.52
N GLU A 6 -4.64 -23.16 26.71
CA GLU A 6 -4.56 -21.75 27.15
C GLU A 6 -3.59 -20.93 26.28
N LEU A 7 -2.43 -21.49 25.92
CA LEU A 7 -1.49 -20.84 25.02
C LEU A 7 -2.08 -20.69 23.61
N ALA A 8 -2.77 -21.71 23.09
CA ALA A 8 -3.44 -21.65 21.81
C ALA A 8 -4.56 -20.59 21.79
N ALA A 9 -5.34 -20.48 22.86
CA ALA A 9 -6.38 -19.46 22.99
C ALA A 9 -5.81 -18.04 23.02
N ARG A 10 -4.71 -17.82 23.76
CA ARG A 10 -4.01 -16.53 23.78
C ARG A 10 -3.42 -16.17 22.41
N LEU A 11 -2.79 -17.11 21.71
CA LEU A 11 -2.27 -16.88 20.36
C LEU A 11 -3.38 -16.49 19.38
N LYS A 12 -4.53 -17.17 19.42
CA LYS A 12 -5.69 -16.81 18.60
C LYS A 12 -6.21 -15.41 18.94
N GLN A 13 -6.33 -15.08 20.23
CA GLN A 13 -6.80 -13.77 20.66
C GLN A 13 -5.86 -12.64 20.20
N THR A 14 -4.55 -12.81 20.36
CA THR A 14 -3.57 -11.83 19.90
C THR A 14 -3.66 -11.60 18.39
N ARG A 15 -3.80 -12.67 17.58
CA ARG A 15 -3.97 -12.56 16.13
C ARG A 15 -5.23 -11.80 15.74
N LEU A 16 -6.36 -12.10 16.37
CA LEU A 16 -7.62 -11.42 16.12
C LEU A 16 -7.50 -9.91 16.42
N THR A 17 -6.89 -9.55 17.53
CA THR A 17 -6.65 -8.14 17.88
C THR A 17 -5.75 -7.43 16.88
N SER A 18 -4.71 -8.09 16.36
CA SER A 18 -3.87 -7.54 15.30
C SER A 18 -4.62 -7.36 13.98
N ALA A 19 -5.51 -8.29 13.62
CA ALA A 19 -6.35 -8.18 12.43
C ALA A 19 -7.34 -7.01 12.53
N ASP A 20 -8.01 -6.86 13.68
CA ASP A 20 -8.94 -5.75 13.93
C ASP A 20 -8.22 -4.39 13.82
N GLN A 21 -7.01 -4.28 14.38
CA GLN A 21 -6.20 -3.05 14.28
C GLN A 21 -5.79 -2.74 12.84
N ALA A 22 -5.43 -3.74 12.04
CA ALA A 22 -5.10 -3.56 10.63
C ALA A 22 -6.32 -3.13 9.81
N ILE A 23 -7.49 -3.71 10.09
CA ILE A 23 -8.76 -3.36 9.44
C ILE A 23 -9.12 -1.89 9.69
N ASP A 24 -9.04 -1.44 10.95
CA ASP A 24 -9.39 -0.08 11.35
C ASP A 24 -8.36 0.96 10.89
N GLY A 25 -7.08 0.60 10.91
CA GLY A 25 -5.97 1.52 10.61
C GLY A 25 -5.72 1.75 9.12
N TRP A 26 -5.98 0.74 8.28
CA TRP A 26 -5.55 0.74 6.88
C TRP A 26 -6.04 1.92 6.04
N PRO A 27 -7.34 2.28 6.01
CA PRO A 27 -7.79 3.41 5.19
C PRO A 27 -7.09 4.72 5.56
N SER A 28 -6.88 4.95 6.86
CA SER A 28 -6.18 6.14 7.35
C SER A 28 -4.73 6.17 6.86
N GLN A 29 -4.03 5.04 6.92
CA GLN A 29 -2.62 4.94 6.50
C GLN A 29 -2.43 5.12 4.99
N VAL A 30 -3.35 4.58 4.18
CA VAL A 30 -3.37 4.81 2.73
C VAL A 30 -3.63 6.29 2.42
N TYR A 31 -4.56 6.93 3.13
CA TYR A 31 -4.86 8.34 2.90
C TYR A 31 -3.75 9.28 3.38
N GLU A 32 -3.03 8.93 4.44
CA GLU A 32 -1.81 9.63 4.85
C GLU A 32 -0.70 9.50 3.81
N LEU A 33 -0.52 8.30 3.23
CA LEU A 33 0.39 8.11 2.10
C LEU A 33 -0.02 8.99 0.91
N TYR A 34 -1.28 8.98 0.52
CA TYR A 34 -1.77 9.80 -0.60
C TYR A 34 -1.60 11.29 -0.34
N GLN A 35 -1.88 11.76 0.87
CA GLN A 35 -1.67 13.17 1.22
C GLN A 35 -0.19 13.58 1.10
N ARG A 36 0.73 12.68 1.47
CA ARG A 36 2.17 12.89 1.31
C ARG A 36 2.55 12.97 -0.17
N ILE A 37 2.06 12.05 -0.99
CA ILE A 37 2.25 12.03 -2.45
C ILE A 37 1.69 13.30 -3.09
N GLU A 38 0.45 13.68 -2.77
CA GLU A 38 -0.21 14.89 -3.25
C GLU A 38 0.59 16.15 -2.90
N THR A 39 1.20 16.19 -1.70
CA THR A 39 2.06 17.31 -1.28
C THR A 39 3.32 17.39 -2.12
N TRP A 40 4.00 16.27 -2.37
CA TRP A 40 5.20 16.22 -3.22
C TRP A 40 4.91 16.61 -4.68
N LEU A 41 3.73 16.25 -5.19
CA LEU A 41 3.34 16.53 -6.57
C LEU A 41 2.74 17.92 -6.78
N LEU A 42 2.55 18.72 -5.72
CA LEU A 42 1.94 20.05 -5.80
C LEU A 42 2.53 20.93 -6.91
N PRO A 43 3.86 21.07 -7.08
CA PRO A 43 4.43 21.88 -8.17
C PRO A 43 4.07 21.38 -9.57
N LEU A 44 3.90 20.06 -9.74
CA LEU A 44 3.50 19.47 -11.02
C LEU A 44 2.02 19.68 -11.30
N THR A 45 1.17 19.71 -10.26
CA THR A 45 -0.25 20.04 -10.42
C THR A 45 -0.45 21.47 -10.92
N GLU A 46 0.38 22.40 -10.46
CA GLU A 46 0.40 23.79 -10.97
C GLU A 46 0.82 23.87 -12.44
N ALA A 47 1.61 22.89 -12.92
CA ALA A 47 2.03 22.75 -14.31
C ALA A 47 1.06 21.94 -15.19
N GLY A 48 -0.07 21.48 -14.65
CA GLY A 48 -1.12 20.77 -15.38
C GLY A 48 -1.25 19.27 -15.11
N LEU A 49 -0.51 18.73 -14.14
CA LEU A 49 -0.73 17.36 -13.65
C LEU A 49 -2.10 17.27 -12.96
N VAL A 50 -2.86 16.20 -13.24
CA VAL A 50 -4.17 15.96 -12.64
C VAL A 50 -4.08 14.82 -11.64
N LEU A 51 -4.54 15.06 -10.40
CA LEU A 51 -4.67 14.05 -9.34
C LEU A 51 -6.14 13.77 -9.07
N ARG A 52 -6.53 12.49 -8.94
CA ARG A 52 -7.90 12.07 -8.60
C ARG A 52 -7.90 10.90 -7.65
N ARG A 53 -8.84 10.92 -6.70
CA ARG A 53 -9.18 9.76 -5.87
C ARG A 53 -10.42 9.08 -6.44
N ASN A 54 -10.29 7.81 -6.77
CA ASN A 54 -11.36 7.02 -7.36
C ASN A 54 -11.71 5.85 -6.43
N PRO A 55 -12.97 5.75 -5.95
CA PRO A 55 -13.37 4.62 -5.13
C PRO A 55 -13.20 3.30 -5.88
N THR A 56 -12.54 2.34 -5.24
CA THR A 56 -12.46 0.94 -5.66
C THR A 56 -12.98 0.01 -4.57
N HIS A 57 -13.24 -1.24 -4.92
CA HIS A 57 -13.51 -2.30 -3.95
C HIS A 57 -12.36 -3.29 -3.95
N VAL A 58 -11.91 -3.63 -2.75
CA VAL A 58 -10.84 -4.61 -2.53
C VAL A 58 -11.46 -5.84 -1.91
N PHE A 59 -11.25 -6.97 -2.57
CA PHE A 59 -11.59 -8.28 -2.07
C PHE A 59 -10.30 -9.02 -1.71
N GLU A 60 -10.08 -9.27 -0.43
CA GLU A 60 -8.89 -9.97 0.05
C GLU A 60 -9.26 -11.09 1.01
N SER A 61 -8.33 -12.01 1.23
CA SER A 61 -8.50 -13.08 2.21
C SER A 61 -7.34 -13.05 3.19
N HIS A 62 -7.67 -13.07 4.47
CA HIS A 62 -6.71 -13.29 5.54
C HIS A 62 -6.08 -14.70 5.40
N PRO A 63 -4.80 -14.88 5.74
CA PRO A 63 -4.17 -16.20 5.73
C PRO A 63 -4.86 -17.26 6.60
N ASP A 64 -5.63 -16.84 7.61
CA ASP A 64 -6.42 -17.74 8.47
C ASP A 64 -7.80 -18.11 7.86
N GLY A 65 -8.15 -17.59 6.68
CA GLY A 65 -9.31 -18.00 5.88
C GLY A 65 -10.50 -17.04 5.88
N ASP A 66 -10.45 -15.94 6.64
CA ASP A 66 -11.47 -14.89 6.60
C ASP A 66 -11.37 -14.09 5.30
N ALA A 67 -12.50 -13.72 4.71
CA ALA A 67 -12.55 -12.88 3.53
C ALA A 67 -13.13 -11.50 3.89
N TYR A 68 -12.53 -10.45 3.31
CA TYR A 68 -12.94 -9.08 3.53
C TYR A 68 -13.24 -8.40 2.20
N ASP A 69 -14.32 -7.62 2.20
CA ASP A 69 -14.75 -6.75 1.10
C ASP A 69 -14.92 -5.34 1.66
N TYR A 70 -14.19 -4.38 1.09
CA TYR A 70 -14.18 -3.00 1.58
C TYR A 70 -13.90 -2.02 0.44
N ALA A 71 -14.43 -0.81 0.60
CA ALA A 71 -14.17 0.30 -0.30
C ALA A 71 -12.98 1.13 0.18
N ILE A 72 -12.11 1.52 -0.74
CA ILE A 72 -11.00 2.44 -0.53
C ILE A 72 -10.72 3.18 -1.83
N ASP A 73 -10.21 4.41 -1.75
CA ASP A 73 -9.84 5.12 -2.98
C ASP A 73 -8.52 4.61 -3.55
N GLN A 74 -8.43 4.54 -4.87
CA GLN A 74 -7.18 4.56 -5.62
C GLN A 74 -6.75 6.00 -5.86
N LEU A 75 -5.45 6.26 -5.93
CA LEU A 75 -4.92 7.54 -6.38
C LEU A 75 -4.50 7.44 -7.85
N VAL A 76 -5.15 8.22 -8.71
CA VAL A 76 -4.85 8.32 -10.15
C VAL A 76 -4.12 9.62 -10.43
N ILE A 77 -2.96 9.51 -11.06
CA ILE A 77 -2.11 10.61 -11.49
C ILE A 77 -2.12 10.60 -13.03
N SER A 78 -2.49 11.71 -13.65
CA SER A 78 -2.57 11.81 -15.12
C SER A 78 -1.88 13.06 -15.65
N GLY A 79 -1.15 12.91 -16.73
CA GLY A 79 -0.42 13.98 -17.42
C GLY A 79 0.24 13.45 -18.67
N ASN A 80 0.53 14.32 -19.64
CA ASN A 80 1.21 13.95 -20.89
C ASN A 80 0.57 12.74 -21.62
N GLU A 81 -0.78 12.68 -21.68
CA GLU A 81 -1.56 11.58 -22.29
C GLU A 81 -1.40 10.20 -21.61
N HIS A 82 -0.67 10.13 -20.51
CA HIS A 82 -0.42 8.92 -19.72
C HIS A 82 -1.09 9.02 -18.33
N SER A 83 -1.19 7.87 -17.66
CA SER A 83 -1.71 7.80 -16.30
C SER A 83 -1.00 6.72 -15.49
N ILE A 84 -0.83 7.03 -14.20
CA ILE A 84 -0.34 6.12 -13.17
C ILE A 84 -1.48 5.91 -12.16
N THR A 85 -1.70 4.67 -11.74
CA THR A 85 -2.70 4.34 -10.71
C THR A 85 -2.01 3.70 -9.52
N LEU A 86 -2.23 4.25 -8.33
CA LEU A 86 -1.85 3.64 -7.06
C LEU A 86 -3.07 2.92 -6.50
N ASP A 87 -3.06 1.59 -6.55
CA ASP A 87 -4.17 0.72 -6.17
C ASP A 87 -3.90 0.03 -4.83
N PRO A 88 -4.64 0.33 -3.75
CA PRO A 88 -4.52 -0.42 -2.51
C PRO A 88 -5.09 -1.82 -2.68
N VAL A 89 -4.24 -2.84 -2.77
CA VAL A 89 -4.68 -4.20 -3.13
C VAL A 89 -4.88 -5.13 -1.94
N ALA A 90 -4.21 -4.88 -0.82
CA ALA A 90 -4.32 -5.74 0.36
C ALA A 90 -3.87 -5.05 1.65
N ARG A 91 -4.54 -5.37 2.76
CA ARG A 91 -4.14 -5.10 4.15
C ARG A 91 -3.24 -6.19 4.71
N PHE A 92 -3.44 -7.42 4.24
CA PHE A 92 -2.73 -8.60 4.73
C PHE A 92 -1.86 -9.16 3.62
N THR A 93 -0.55 -8.94 3.70
CA THR A 93 0.39 -9.55 2.76
C THR A 93 1.42 -10.40 3.48
N ALA A 94 1.98 -11.39 2.80
CA ALA A 94 2.99 -12.26 3.39
C ALA A 94 4.34 -11.53 3.62
N ASP A 95 4.53 -10.42 2.93
CA ASP A 95 5.75 -9.62 2.83
C ASP A 95 5.64 -8.25 3.54
N GLY A 96 4.49 -7.89 4.12
CA GLY A 96 4.28 -6.61 4.80
C GLY A 96 2.93 -6.48 5.51
N GLU A 97 2.70 -5.30 6.09
CA GLU A 97 1.43 -4.94 6.74
C GLU A 97 0.52 -4.14 5.80
N GLY A 98 0.56 -4.45 4.51
CA GLY A 98 -0.29 -3.83 3.50
C GLY A 98 0.47 -3.41 2.26
N ARG A 99 -0.26 -3.32 1.15
CA ARG A 99 0.33 -3.14 -0.17
C ARG A 99 -0.54 -2.24 -1.04
N VAL A 100 0.13 -1.28 -1.68
CA VAL A 100 -0.42 -0.45 -2.74
C VAL A 100 0.37 -0.73 -4.00
N GLU A 101 -0.25 -1.27 -5.04
CA GLU A 101 0.39 -1.45 -6.33
C GLU A 101 0.40 -0.14 -7.11
N ILE A 102 1.45 0.09 -7.89
CA ILE A 102 1.59 1.22 -8.80
C ILE A 102 1.58 0.64 -10.21
N HIS A 103 0.50 0.91 -10.93
CA HIS A 103 0.33 0.51 -12.32
C HIS A 103 0.75 1.66 -13.23
N THR A 104 1.72 1.40 -14.09
CA THR A 104 2.12 2.26 -15.20
C THR A 104 1.98 1.47 -16.51
N THR A 105 2.16 2.13 -17.67
CA THR A 105 2.06 1.45 -18.98
C THR A 105 3.14 0.37 -19.15
N ASP A 106 4.32 0.59 -18.60
CA ASP A 106 5.52 -0.22 -18.88
C ASP A 106 6.02 -1.03 -17.68
N ASN A 107 5.64 -0.65 -16.45
CA ASN A 107 6.13 -1.24 -15.21
C ASN A 107 5.02 -1.43 -14.17
N GLU A 108 5.17 -2.49 -13.37
CA GLU A 108 4.40 -2.72 -12.15
C GLU A 108 5.34 -2.59 -10.94
N LEU A 109 5.02 -1.65 -10.06
CA LEU A 109 5.75 -1.42 -8.81
C LEU A 109 4.80 -1.63 -7.63
N ALA A 110 5.34 -1.81 -6.43
CA ALA A 110 4.56 -1.89 -5.20
C ALA A 110 5.13 -0.95 -4.15
N LEU A 111 4.24 -0.38 -3.35
CA LEU A 111 4.54 0.21 -2.06
C LEU A 111 4.14 -0.80 -0.99
N LEU A 112 5.13 -1.33 -0.29
CA LEU A 112 4.93 -2.20 0.86
C LEU A 112 4.93 -1.38 2.14
N ARG A 113 3.92 -1.59 2.97
CA ARG A 113 3.82 -1.01 4.30
C ARG A 113 4.52 -1.92 5.31
N THR A 114 5.30 -1.32 6.21
CA THR A 114 5.76 -1.98 7.44
C THR A 114 5.47 -1.09 8.64
N VAL A 115 5.30 -1.69 9.81
CA VAL A 115 5.23 -0.99 11.08
C VAL A 115 6.41 -1.37 11.95
N ASP A 116 7.03 -0.38 12.58
CA ASP A 116 8.12 -0.62 13.51
C ASP A 116 7.63 -0.91 14.94
N GLU A 117 8.57 -1.16 15.85
CA GLU A 117 8.29 -1.48 17.26
C GLU A 117 7.53 -0.37 18.01
N HIS A 118 7.51 0.86 17.49
CA HIS A 118 6.82 2.01 18.07
C HIS A 118 5.45 2.27 17.45
N GLY A 119 5.06 1.49 16.43
CA GLY A 119 3.81 1.70 15.71
C GLY A 119 3.93 2.69 14.55
N GLU A 120 5.13 3.16 14.20
CA GLU A 120 5.30 4.08 13.08
C GLU A 120 5.21 3.35 11.74
N THR A 121 4.48 3.95 10.80
CA THR A 121 4.26 3.40 9.46
C THR A 121 5.36 3.86 8.50
N HIS A 122 6.01 2.88 7.86
CA HIS A 122 7.02 3.09 6.84
C HIS A 122 6.55 2.48 5.52
N TRP A 123 6.91 3.14 4.40
CA TRP A 123 6.55 2.71 3.05
C TRP A 123 7.80 2.45 2.24
N TRP A 124 7.83 1.31 1.54
CA TRP A 124 8.96 0.84 0.76
C TRP A 124 8.54 0.62 -0.68
N LEU A 125 9.25 1.24 -1.62
CA LEU A 125 9.06 1.05 -3.05
C LEU A 125 9.82 -0.19 -3.52
N GLN A 126 9.15 -1.06 -4.26
CA GLN A 126 9.70 -2.30 -4.81
C GLN A 126 9.23 -2.50 -6.26
N THR A 127 10.09 -3.04 -7.11
CA THR A 127 9.69 -3.53 -8.44
C THR A 127 9.01 -4.89 -8.33
N ILE A 128 7.86 -5.06 -9.00
CA ILE A 128 7.15 -6.35 -9.06
C ILE A 128 7.77 -7.18 -10.19
N GLU A 129 9.03 -7.59 -10.06
CA GLU A 129 9.56 -8.66 -10.90
C GLU A 129 9.05 -10.01 -10.40
N GLN A 130 8.71 -10.91 -11.32
CA GLN A 130 8.02 -12.17 -11.05
C GLN A 130 8.66 -12.99 -9.89
N ALA A 131 7.96 -12.99 -8.76
CA ALA A 131 7.88 -14.05 -7.74
C ALA A 131 9.12 -14.44 -6.90
N THR A 132 10.28 -13.79 -6.99
CA THR A 132 11.39 -14.15 -6.07
C THR A 132 12.22 -12.97 -5.60
N ALA A 133 12.15 -12.75 -4.29
CA ALA A 133 13.02 -11.97 -3.42
C ALA A 133 12.67 -10.48 -3.22
N GLN A 134 12.33 -10.20 -1.97
CA GLN A 134 12.18 -8.91 -1.27
C GLN A 134 13.45 -8.03 -1.26
N LEU A 135 14.46 -8.32 -2.09
CA LEU A 135 15.85 -7.85 -1.90
C LEU A 135 16.15 -6.42 -2.37
N ASP A 136 15.23 -5.75 -3.09
CA ASP A 136 15.47 -4.40 -3.64
C ASP A 136 14.43 -3.35 -3.20
N ALA A 137 13.80 -3.53 -2.04
CA ALA A 137 12.87 -2.53 -1.50
C ALA A 137 13.61 -1.29 -0.96
N VAL A 138 13.30 -0.10 -1.47
CA VAL A 138 13.90 1.18 -1.04
C VAL A 138 12.88 2.01 -0.28
N ALA A 139 13.31 2.76 0.74
CA ALA A 139 12.40 3.63 1.49
C ALA A 139 11.79 4.68 0.55
N LEU A 140 10.48 4.86 0.58
CA LEU A 140 9.80 5.81 -0.30
C LEU A 140 10.18 7.25 0.08
N THR A 141 10.92 7.93 -0.80
CA THR A 141 11.17 9.37 -0.72
C THR A 141 10.47 10.14 -1.83
N GLU A 142 10.45 11.47 -1.70
CA GLU A 142 9.99 12.37 -2.77
C GLU A 142 10.72 12.10 -4.08
N THR A 143 12.05 11.97 -4.04
CA THR A 143 12.87 11.72 -5.22
C THR A 143 12.49 10.42 -5.91
N ASP A 144 12.30 9.33 -5.15
CA ASP A 144 11.94 8.03 -5.71
C ASP A 144 10.56 8.08 -6.36
N LEU A 145 9.58 8.72 -5.71
CA LEU A 145 8.26 8.93 -6.28
C LEU A 145 8.35 9.75 -7.59
N LEU A 146 9.11 10.85 -7.60
CA LEU A 146 9.22 11.70 -8.78
C LEU A 146 9.84 10.96 -9.97
N VAL A 147 10.79 10.04 -9.72
CA VAL A 147 11.31 9.16 -10.78
C VAL A 147 10.22 8.25 -11.33
N VAL A 148 9.39 7.64 -10.48
CA VAL A 148 8.25 6.82 -10.91
C VAL A 148 7.24 7.63 -11.72
N VAL A 149 6.92 8.85 -11.27
CA VAL A 149 5.99 9.74 -11.96
C VAL A 149 6.54 10.19 -13.30
N GLN A 150 7.83 10.54 -13.35
CA GLN A 150 8.50 10.92 -14.59
C GLN A 150 8.44 9.79 -15.61
N GLN A 151 8.81 8.57 -15.21
CA GLN A 151 8.81 7.41 -16.10
C GLN A 151 7.39 7.03 -16.53
N GLY A 152 6.45 6.92 -15.58
CA GLY A 152 5.09 6.49 -15.87
C GLY A 152 4.27 7.50 -16.69
N LEU A 153 4.68 8.77 -16.71
CA LEU A 153 4.07 9.81 -17.54
C LEU A 153 4.91 10.20 -18.77
N GLY A 154 6.07 9.59 -19.00
CA GLY A 154 6.94 9.89 -20.13
C GLY A 154 7.47 11.33 -20.17
N LEU A 155 7.85 11.88 -19.00
CA LEU A 155 8.34 13.27 -18.83
C LEU A 155 9.87 13.41 -18.89
#